data_AF-A0A966T5V5-F1
#
_entry.id   AF-A0A966T5V5-F1
#
_cell.length_a   1.000
_cell.length_b   1.000
_cell.length_c   1.000
_cell.angle_alpha   90.00
_cell.angle_beta   90.00
_cell.angle_gamma   90.00
#
_symmetry.space_group_name_H-M   'P 1'
#
loop_
_entity.id
_entity.type
_entity.pdbx_description
1 polymer ?
#
loop_
_entity_poly.entity_id
_entity_poly.type
_entity_poly.pdbx_seq_one_letter_code
_entity_poly.pdbx_strand_id
1 'polypeptide(L)'
;GPPPAQALRVFCAGVSEALAEQAIRSRRLAVQLSDAVEEADAVLALRQQLGREPQVRRSAQAAAVPILVIKADTLPQILRGLERLLQRHDTDGPDAEPDGAAASHGDDELAALEECRLAVEQRVLPQGQPVELLPRSSRVRRLQAELAAHYQLATAEFGSGGQQRLRIFPR
;
A
#
# COMPACT_ATOMS: atom_id res chain seq x y z
N GLY A 1 -28.61 -10.50 -19.74
CA GLY A 1 -28.11 -9.63 -18.65
C GLY A 1 -26.61 -9.76 -18.58
N PRO A 2 -25.89 -8.80 -17.98
CA PRO A 2 -24.46 -8.97 -17.72
C PRO A 2 -24.23 -10.22 -16.85
N PRO A 3 -23.11 -10.94 -17.00
CA PRO A 3 -22.80 -12.07 -16.13
C PRO A 3 -22.72 -11.61 -14.67
N PRO A 4 -23.07 -12.47 -13.68
CA PRO A 4 -22.83 -12.14 -12.29
C PRO A 4 -21.34 -11.83 -12.10
N ALA A 5 -21.02 -10.69 -11.48
CA ALA A 5 -19.65 -10.35 -11.14
C ALA A 5 -19.04 -11.51 -10.34
N GLN A 6 -18.05 -12.18 -10.92
CA GLN A 6 -17.42 -13.35 -10.31
C GLN A 6 -16.73 -12.86 -9.02
N ALA A 7 -17.09 -13.46 -7.89
CA ALA A 7 -16.49 -13.10 -6.62
C ALA A 7 -15.01 -13.49 -6.63
N LEU A 8 -14.15 -12.57 -6.19
CA LEU A 8 -12.71 -12.78 -6.10
C LEU A 8 -12.38 -13.81 -5.02
N ARG A 9 -11.69 -14.89 -5.37
CA ARG A 9 -11.24 -15.93 -4.43
C ARG A 9 -9.92 -15.51 -3.78
N VAL A 10 -9.90 -15.38 -2.46
CA VAL A 10 -8.73 -14.89 -1.71
C VAL A 10 -8.27 -15.94 -0.70
N PHE A 11 -7.00 -16.36 -0.79
CA PHE A 11 -6.36 -17.18 0.23
C PHE A 11 -5.74 -16.29 1.33
N CYS A 12 -5.99 -16.59 2.59
CA CYS A 12 -5.48 -15.83 3.72
C CYS A 12 -4.27 -16.52 4.38
N ALA A 13 -3.10 -15.90 4.31
CA ALA A 13 -1.87 -16.43 4.91
C ALA A 13 -1.52 -15.69 6.21
N GLY A 14 -1.81 -16.34 7.35
CA GLY A 14 -1.59 -15.78 8.68
C GLY A 14 -2.55 -14.65 9.06
N VAL A 15 -3.61 -14.42 8.28
CA VAL A 15 -4.67 -13.44 8.57
C VAL A 15 -5.82 -14.17 9.26
N SER A 16 -6.43 -13.56 10.29
CA SER A 16 -7.60 -14.13 10.95
C SER A 16 -8.79 -14.22 10.01
N GLU A 17 -9.27 -15.44 9.80
CA GLU A 17 -10.44 -15.73 8.98
C GLU A 17 -11.69 -15.01 9.50
N ALA A 18 -11.91 -15.01 10.81
CA ALA A 18 -13.05 -14.31 11.43
C ALA A 18 -13.04 -12.80 11.14
N LEU A 19 -11.87 -12.16 11.16
CA LEU A 19 -11.74 -10.75 10.81
C LEU A 19 -11.90 -10.52 9.31
N ALA A 20 -11.43 -11.44 8.46
CA ALA A 20 -11.63 -11.39 7.02
C ALA A 20 -13.11 -11.52 6.65
N GLU A 21 -13.82 -12.49 7.22
CA GLU A 21 -15.27 -12.64 7.05
C GLU A 21 -16.04 -11.42 7.55
N GLN A 22 -15.63 -10.86 8.70
CA GLN A 22 -16.22 -9.64 9.21
C GLN A 22 -16.00 -8.47 8.23
N ALA A 23 -14.80 -8.34 7.67
CA ALA A 23 -14.49 -7.31 6.68
C ALA A 23 -15.36 -7.47 5.43
N ILE A 24 -15.44 -8.68 4.86
CA ILE A 24 -16.25 -9.02 3.69
C ILE A 24 -17.71 -8.64 3.92
N ARG A 25 -18.28 -9.07 5.06
CA ARG A 25 -19.69 -8.78 5.41
C ARG A 25 -19.93 -7.28 5.64
N SER A 26 -19.00 -6.58 6.29
CA SER A 26 -19.17 -5.16 6.65
C SER A 26 -19.34 -4.24 5.45
N ARG A 27 -18.71 -4.58 4.32
CA ARG A 27 -18.76 -3.81 3.06
C ARG A 27 -19.47 -4.53 1.92
N ARG A 28 -20.00 -5.74 2.15
CA ARG A 28 -20.59 -6.61 1.12
C ARG A 28 -19.65 -6.80 -0.07
N LEU A 29 -18.37 -7.07 0.25
CA LEU A 29 -17.34 -7.27 -0.77
C LEU A 29 -17.66 -8.53 -1.58
N ALA A 30 -17.48 -8.47 -2.90
CA ALA A 30 -17.59 -9.63 -3.79
C ALA A 30 -16.33 -10.53 -3.67
N VAL A 31 -16.06 -11.01 -2.46
CA VAL A 31 -14.89 -11.82 -2.12
C VAL A 31 -15.34 -13.14 -1.50
N GLN A 32 -14.68 -14.23 -1.88
CA GLN A 32 -14.80 -15.54 -1.26
C GLN A 32 -13.45 -15.95 -0.70
N LEU A 33 -13.43 -16.52 0.50
CA LEU A 33 -12.19 -17.07 1.06
C LEU A 33 -11.90 -18.44 0.43
N SER A 34 -10.63 -18.70 0.17
CA SER A 34 -10.15 -19.95 -0.42
C SER A 34 -9.27 -20.70 0.60
N ASP A 35 -9.42 -22.02 0.65
CA ASP A 35 -8.63 -22.92 1.50
C ASP A 35 -7.28 -23.30 0.87
N ALA A 36 -7.14 -23.08 -0.44
CA ALA A 36 -5.95 -23.45 -1.21
C ALA A 36 -5.43 -22.25 -2.02
N VAL A 37 -4.10 -22.13 -2.11
CA VAL A 37 -3.44 -21.06 -2.88
C VAL A 37 -3.67 -21.25 -4.37
N GLU A 38 -3.70 -22.51 -4.82
CA GLU A 38 -3.84 -22.92 -6.21
C GLU A 38 -5.24 -22.62 -6.78
N GLU A 39 -6.23 -22.43 -5.90
CA GLU A 39 -7.61 -22.13 -6.25
C GLU A 39 -7.97 -20.65 -6.08
N ALA A 40 -7.03 -19.85 -5.58
CA ALA A 40 -7.23 -18.44 -5.27
C ALA A 40 -6.82 -17.54 -6.43
N ASP A 41 -7.56 -16.45 -6.61
CA ASP A 41 -7.23 -15.38 -7.55
C ASP A 41 -6.19 -14.42 -6.94
N ALA A 42 -6.09 -14.37 -5.61
CA ALA A 42 -5.07 -13.61 -4.89
C ALA A 42 -4.77 -14.18 -3.49
N VAL A 43 -3.60 -13.85 -2.95
CA VAL A 43 -3.22 -14.14 -1.56
C VAL A 43 -3.20 -12.84 -0.75
N LEU A 44 -3.83 -12.84 0.43
CA LEU A 44 -3.67 -11.80 1.45
C LEU A 44 -2.82 -12.34 2.60
N ALA A 45 -1.64 -11.77 2.83
CA ALA A 45 -0.66 -12.29 3.78
C ALA A 45 -0.21 -11.26 4.82
N LEU A 46 0.05 -11.69 6.06
CA LEU A 46 0.80 -10.87 7.01
C LEU A 46 2.29 -10.80 6.67
N ARG A 47 2.89 -9.62 6.79
CA ARG A 47 4.33 -9.41 6.57
C ARG A 47 5.20 -10.35 7.41
N GLN A 48 4.85 -10.53 8.69
CA GLN A 48 5.60 -11.37 9.61
C GLN A 48 5.51 -12.86 9.27
N GLN A 49 4.42 -13.29 8.62
CA GLN A 49 4.19 -14.69 8.27
C GLN A 49 4.83 -15.07 6.94
N LEU A 50 4.86 -14.15 5.96
CA LEU A 50 5.43 -14.41 4.65
C LEU A 50 6.95 -14.71 4.69
N GLY A 51 7.65 -14.21 5.71
CA GLY A 51 9.06 -14.55 5.96
C GLY A 51 9.28 -15.90 6.63
N ARG A 52 8.25 -16.44 7.32
CA ARG A 52 8.30 -17.69 8.10
C ARG A 52 7.76 -18.89 7.32
N GLU A 53 6.90 -18.66 6.34
CA GLU A 53 6.27 -19.71 5.53
C GLU A 53 6.67 -19.59 4.04
N PRO A 54 7.87 -20.10 3.66
CA PRO A 54 8.34 -20.05 2.27
C PRO A 54 7.48 -20.89 1.31
N GLN A 55 6.63 -21.78 1.83
CA GLN A 55 5.75 -22.62 1.03
C GLN A 55 4.60 -21.84 0.39
N VAL A 56 4.01 -20.87 1.12
CA VAL A 56 2.97 -19.98 0.56
C VAL A 56 3.52 -19.19 -0.63
N ARG A 57 4.71 -18.61 -0.46
CA ARG A 57 5.39 -17.87 -1.55
C ARG A 57 5.66 -18.74 -2.77
N ARG A 58 6.19 -19.95 -2.56
CA ARG A 58 6.48 -20.89 -3.66
C ARG A 58 5.21 -21.32 -4.39
N SER A 59 4.14 -21.63 -3.66
CA SER A 59 2.88 -22.09 -4.24
C SER A 59 2.21 -20.98 -5.03
N ALA A 60 2.17 -19.76 -4.48
CA ALA A 60 1.65 -18.58 -5.17
C ALA A 60 2.46 -18.25 -6.44
N GLN A 61 3.80 -18.34 -6.37
CA GLN A 61 4.66 -18.13 -7.54
C GLN A 61 4.45 -19.20 -8.62
N ALA A 62 4.30 -20.47 -8.22
CA ALA A 62 4.05 -21.57 -9.15
C ALA A 62 2.67 -21.46 -9.83
N ALA A 63 1.66 -20.98 -9.09
CA ALA A 63 0.30 -20.76 -9.58
C ALA A 63 0.09 -19.38 -10.25
N ALA A 64 1.14 -18.54 -10.33
CA ALA A 64 1.07 -17.15 -10.81
C ALA A 64 0.03 -16.29 -10.05
N VAL A 65 -0.21 -16.58 -8.78
CA VAL A 65 -1.18 -15.88 -7.93
C VAL A 65 -0.50 -14.69 -7.23
N PRO A 66 -1.03 -13.46 -7.36
CA PRO A 66 -0.44 -12.28 -6.73
C PRO A 66 -0.59 -12.32 -5.21
N ILE A 67 0.44 -11.87 -4.49
CA ILE A 67 0.45 -11.76 -3.03
C ILE A 67 0.35 -10.28 -2.62
N LEU A 68 -0.70 -9.93 -1.87
CA LEU A 68 -0.83 -8.66 -1.18
C LEU A 68 -0.44 -8.83 0.30
N VAL A 69 0.48 -7.99 0.76
CA VAL A 69 0.97 -8.03 2.14
C VAL A 69 0.33 -6.93 2.99
N ILE A 70 -0.15 -7.30 4.18
CA ILE A 70 -0.62 -6.37 5.22
C ILE A 70 0.28 -6.45 6.45
N LYS A 71 0.30 -5.38 7.26
CA LYS A 71 1.25 -5.22 8.37
C LYS A 71 0.73 -5.80 9.68
N ALA A 72 -0.58 -5.82 9.88
CA ALA A 72 -1.21 -6.32 11.10
C ALA A 72 -2.54 -7.01 10.82
N ASP A 73 -2.88 -7.94 11.70
CA ASP A 73 -4.14 -8.70 11.69
C ASP A 73 -5.24 -7.90 12.39
N THR A 74 -5.67 -6.82 11.75
CA THR A 74 -6.74 -5.96 12.27
C THR A 74 -7.80 -5.72 11.22
N LEU A 75 -9.05 -5.60 11.65
CA LEU A 75 -10.19 -5.38 10.75
C LEU A 75 -9.95 -4.24 9.73
N PRO A 76 -9.42 -3.05 10.11
CA PRO A 76 -9.16 -1.98 9.14
C PRO A 76 -8.07 -2.34 8.11
N GLN A 77 -7.03 -3.08 8.49
CA GLN A 77 -5.98 -3.49 7.55
C GLN A 77 -6.46 -4.57 6.59
N ILE A 78 -7.21 -5.55 7.10
CA ILE A 78 -7.78 -6.64 6.31
C ILE A 78 -8.80 -6.08 5.32
N LEU A 79 -9.71 -5.22 5.78
CA LEU A 79 -10.71 -4.58 4.91
C LEU A 79 -10.06 -3.82 3.75
N ARG A 80 -9.09 -2.95 4.05
CA ARG A 80 -8.33 -2.23 3.01
C ARG A 80 -7.53 -3.17 2.10
N GLY A 81 -7.10 -4.32 2.62
CA GLY A 81 -6.42 -5.35 1.82
C GLY A 81 -7.36 -5.93 0.76
N LEU A 82 -8.54 -6.38 1.19
CA LEU A 82 -9.56 -6.97 0.33
C LEU A 82 -10.10 -5.98 -0.71
N GLU A 83 -10.37 -4.73 -0.33
CA GLU A 83 -10.82 -3.68 -1.26
C GLU A 83 -9.80 -3.45 -2.40
N ARG A 84 -8.50 -3.55 -2.11
CA ARG A 84 -7.45 -3.40 -3.14
C ARG A 84 -7.35 -4.59 -4.06
N LEU A 85 -7.52 -5.80 -3.53
CA LEU A 85 -7.54 -7.01 -4.34
C LEU A 85 -8.68 -6.95 -5.35
N LEU A 86 -9.87 -6.49 -4.93
CA LEU A 86 -11.00 -6.23 -5.82
C LEU A 86 -10.68 -5.18 -6.88
N GLN A 87 -10.14 -4.02 -6.48
CA GLN A 87 -9.78 -2.96 -7.43
C GLN A 87 -8.82 -3.45 -8.52
N ARG A 88 -7.83 -4.29 -8.15
CA ARG A 88 -6.86 -4.85 -9.10
C ARG A 88 -7.49 -5.84 -10.07
N HIS A 89 -8.39 -6.68 -9.57
CA HIS A 89 -9.13 -7.65 -10.37
C HIS A 89 -10.06 -6.98 -11.39
N ASP A 90 -10.65 -5.83 -11.04
CA ASP A 90 -11.49 -5.05 -11.97
C ASP A 90 -10.67 -4.32 -13.06
N THR A 91 -9.37 -4.11 -12.85
CA THR A 91 -8.48 -3.32 -13.73
C THR A 91 -7.54 -4.15 -14.60
N ASP A 92 -7.82 -5.43 -14.86
CA ASP A 92 -6.91 -6.34 -15.56
C ASP A 92 -6.44 -5.79 -16.93
N GLY A 93 -5.25 -5.19 -16.88
CA GLY A 93 -4.41 -4.68 -17.94
C GLY A 93 -2.97 -4.83 -17.45
N PRO A 94 -2.04 -5.35 -18.27
CA PRO A 94 -0.82 -5.99 -17.80
C PRO A 94 0.28 -4.96 -17.48
N ASP A 95 0.13 -4.22 -16.39
CA ASP A 95 1.18 -3.38 -15.81
C ASP A 95 1.06 -3.37 -14.26
N ALA A 96 1.00 -4.56 -13.65
CA ALA A 96 1.07 -4.68 -12.19
C ALA A 96 2.50 -5.03 -11.78
N GLU A 97 3.35 -4.00 -11.63
CA GLU A 97 4.65 -4.12 -10.98
C GLU A 97 4.50 -4.79 -9.60
N PRO A 98 5.42 -5.70 -9.23
CA PRO A 98 5.36 -6.40 -7.97
C PRO A 98 5.86 -5.48 -6.86
N ASP A 99 4.97 -4.66 -6.28
CA ASP A 99 5.32 -4.01 -5.02
C ASP A 99 4.20 -4.07 -3.99
N GLY A 100 4.53 -4.71 -2.87
CA GLY A 100 3.69 -5.00 -1.71
C GLY A 100 3.38 -3.77 -0.85
N ALA A 101 2.98 -2.66 -1.47
CA ALA A 101 2.82 -1.35 -0.83
C ALA A 101 1.38 -0.83 -0.85
N ALA A 102 0.37 -1.70 -0.97
CA ALA A 102 -1.04 -1.30 -0.87
C ALA A 102 -1.35 -0.60 0.47
N ALA A 103 -1.26 -1.37 1.56
CA ALA A 103 -1.66 -0.99 2.92
C ALA A 103 -0.80 0.09 3.55
N SER A 104 0.36 0.39 2.96
CA SER A 104 1.19 1.51 3.36
C SER A 104 0.59 2.85 2.95
N HIS A 105 -0.20 3.01 1.88
CA HIS A 105 -0.53 4.36 1.37
C HIS A 105 -1.02 5.39 2.40
N GLY A 106 -1.96 5.04 3.30
CA GLY A 106 -2.46 6.00 4.31
C GLY A 106 -1.51 6.25 5.48
N ASP A 107 -0.86 5.21 6.01
CA ASP A 107 0.12 5.34 7.09
C ASP A 107 1.45 5.92 6.58
N ASP A 108 1.77 5.65 5.31
CA ASP A 108 2.94 6.15 4.59
C ASP A 108 2.73 7.60 4.17
N GLU A 109 1.51 7.99 3.74
CA GLU A 109 1.11 9.39 3.58
C GLU A 109 1.26 10.15 4.90
N LEU A 110 0.71 9.62 6.01
CA LEU A 110 0.81 10.26 7.32
C LEU A 110 2.27 10.40 7.77
N ALA A 111 3.06 9.33 7.69
CA ALA A 111 4.47 9.36 8.04
C ALA A 111 5.28 10.31 7.13
N ALA A 112 4.97 10.37 5.84
CA ALA A 112 5.63 11.26 4.89
C ALA A 112 5.29 12.73 5.14
N LEU A 113 4.05 13.04 5.52
CA LEU A 113 3.64 14.39 5.90
C LEU A 113 4.26 14.80 7.24
N GLU A 114 4.35 13.89 8.20
CA GLU A 114 5.05 14.13 9.46
C GLU A 114 6.55 14.38 9.22
N GLU A 115 7.22 13.58 8.40
CA GLU A 115 8.60 13.79 7.97
C GLU A 115 8.80 15.20 7.38
N CYS A 116 7.91 15.60 6.46
CA CYS A 116 7.95 16.92 5.84
C CYS A 116 7.78 18.04 6.87
N ARG A 117 6.81 17.91 7.78
CA ARG A 117 6.56 18.89 8.84
C ARG A 117 7.78 19.04 9.77
N LEU A 118 8.36 17.92 10.20
CA LEU A 118 9.54 17.92 11.06
C LEU A 118 10.76 18.52 10.35
N ALA A 119 10.98 18.20 9.07
CA ALA A 119 12.06 18.78 8.28
C ALA A 119 11.92 20.31 8.20
N VAL A 120 10.71 20.83 7.94
CA VAL A 120 10.44 22.27 7.89
C VAL A 120 10.70 22.93 9.25
N GLU A 121 10.05 22.42 10.30
CA GLU A 121 10.03 23.07 11.62
C GLU A 121 11.35 22.96 12.38
N GLN A 122 12.13 21.90 12.18
CA GLN A 122 13.34 21.65 12.96
C GLN A 122 14.63 21.98 12.22
N ARG A 123 14.60 21.98 10.88
CA ARG A 123 15.81 22.13 10.05
C ARG A 123 15.72 23.30 9.09
N VAL A 124 14.72 23.32 8.21
CA VAL A 124 14.67 24.33 7.14
C VAL A 124 14.51 25.75 7.71
N LEU A 125 13.50 25.96 8.57
CA LEU A 125 13.26 27.28 9.16
C LEU A 125 14.30 27.68 10.22
N PRO A 126 14.68 26.81 11.18
CA PRO A 126 15.60 27.23 12.24
C PRO A 126 17.06 27.31 11.80
N GLN A 127 17.48 26.45 10.87
CA GLN A 127 18.89 26.30 10.48
C GLN A 127 19.18 26.92 9.11
N GLY A 128 18.16 27.30 8.34
CA GLY A 128 18.33 27.86 7.00
C GLY A 128 18.94 26.86 6.02
N GLN A 129 18.73 25.56 6.23
CA GLN A 129 19.35 24.50 5.42
C GLN A 129 18.31 23.81 4.54
N PRO A 130 18.63 23.55 3.26
CA PRO A 130 17.77 22.74 2.41
C PRO A 130 17.77 21.29 2.89
N VAL A 131 16.62 20.63 2.83
CA VAL A 131 16.44 19.24 3.29
C VAL A 131 15.86 18.39 2.17
N GLU A 132 16.49 17.26 1.90
CA GLU A 132 15.95 16.20 1.04
C GLU A 132 15.15 15.21 1.88
N LEU A 133 13.91 14.97 1.49
CA LEU A 133 13.06 13.95 2.10
C LEU A 133 13.36 12.57 1.50
N LEU A 134 12.79 11.53 2.11
CA LEU A 134 12.84 10.18 1.57
C LEU A 134 12.16 10.08 0.20
N PRO A 135 12.55 9.11 -0.66
CA PRO A 135 11.83 8.79 -1.88
C PRO A 135 10.38 8.41 -1.60
N ARG A 136 9.46 8.99 -2.38
CA ARG A 136 8.01 8.81 -2.23
C ARG A 136 7.33 8.75 -3.58
N SER A 137 6.10 8.24 -3.63
CA SER A 137 5.27 8.28 -4.83
C SER A 137 4.91 9.72 -5.23
N SER A 138 4.59 9.95 -6.50
CA SER A 138 4.26 11.29 -7.01
C SER A 138 3.08 11.93 -6.29
N ARG A 139 2.12 11.14 -5.82
CA ARG A 139 0.99 11.61 -5.02
C ARG A 139 1.45 12.17 -3.68
N VAL A 140 2.29 11.45 -2.94
CA VAL A 140 2.80 11.87 -1.63
C VAL A 140 3.69 13.11 -1.77
N ARG A 141 4.55 13.16 -2.80
CA ARG A 141 5.39 14.34 -3.05
C ARG A 141 4.57 15.61 -3.30
N ARG A 142 3.43 15.50 -4.00
CA ARG A 142 2.50 16.63 -4.17
C ARG A 142 1.93 17.12 -2.83
N LEU A 143 1.48 16.21 -1.97
CA LEU A 143 0.97 16.58 -0.64
C LEU A 143 2.05 17.22 0.24
N GLN A 144 3.29 16.72 0.18
CA GLN A 144 4.43 17.32 0.88
C GLN A 144 4.76 18.72 0.33
N ALA A 145 4.69 18.90 -1.00
CA ALA A 145 4.90 20.20 -1.64
C ALA A 145 3.80 21.20 -1.25
N GLU A 146 2.53 20.77 -1.22
CA GLU A 146 1.42 21.56 -0.71
C GLU A 146 1.64 21.98 0.74
N LEU A 147 2.05 21.05 1.62
CA LEU A 147 2.39 21.36 3.00
C LEU A 147 3.51 22.41 3.09
N ALA A 148 4.63 22.22 2.38
CA ALA A 148 5.74 23.17 2.36
C ALA A 148 5.32 24.56 1.84
N ALA A 149 4.40 24.62 0.88
CA ALA A 149 3.86 25.88 0.36
C ALA A 149 3.04 26.66 1.41
N HIS A 150 2.39 26.01 2.38
CA HIS A 150 1.74 26.70 3.50
C HIS A 150 2.75 27.45 4.38
N TYR A 151 3.98 26.94 4.46
CA TYR A 151 5.12 27.62 5.07
C TYR A 151 5.84 28.56 4.08
N GLN A 152 5.28 28.82 2.90
CA GLN A 152 5.85 29.63 1.81
C GLN A 152 7.31 29.25 1.50
N LEU A 153 7.61 27.95 1.49
CA LEU A 153 8.92 27.40 1.12
C LEU A 153 8.88 26.87 -0.31
N ALA A 154 9.98 27.05 -1.04
CA ALA A 154 10.15 26.48 -2.36
C ALA A 154 10.51 25.00 -2.27
N THR A 155 10.09 24.21 -3.27
CA THR A 155 10.42 22.79 -3.37
C THR A 155 10.85 22.43 -4.78
N ALA A 156 11.64 21.36 -4.92
CA ALA A 156 11.97 20.76 -6.21
C ALA A 156 12.07 19.24 -6.10
N GLU A 157 11.72 18.54 -7.18
CA GLU A 157 11.81 17.08 -7.26
C GLU A 157 13.16 16.64 -7.82
N PHE A 158 13.74 15.60 -7.22
CA PHE A 158 15.02 15.01 -7.64
C PHE A 158 14.92 13.49 -7.75
N GLY A 159 15.74 12.90 -8.62
CA GLY A 159 15.79 11.45 -8.86
C GLY A 159 14.89 11.01 -10.02
N SER A 160 14.83 9.70 -10.25
CA SER A 160 14.10 9.07 -11.35
C SER A 160 13.40 7.79 -10.90
N GLY A 161 12.25 7.49 -11.49
CA GLY A 161 11.45 6.29 -11.14
C GLY A 161 11.11 6.24 -9.65
N GLY A 162 11.24 5.05 -9.04
CA GLY A 162 10.94 4.82 -7.62
C GLY A 162 11.83 5.59 -6.62
N GLN A 163 12.92 6.21 -7.08
CA GLN A 163 13.87 6.96 -6.23
C GLN A 163 13.60 8.47 -6.23
N GLN A 164 12.48 8.91 -6.80
CA GLN A 164 12.09 10.31 -6.81
C GLN A 164 11.72 10.82 -5.42
N ARG A 165 12.27 11.99 -5.05
CA ARG A 165 12.11 12.62 -3.74
C ARG A 165 11.94 14.13 -3.85
N LEU A 166 11.35 14.73 -2.82
CA LEU A 166 11.18 16.18 -2.72
C LEU A 166 12.30 16.79 -1.90
N ARG A 167 12.84 17.92 -2.36
CA ARG A 167 13.77 18.77 -1.61
C ARG A 167 13.08 20.09 -1.26
N ILE A 168 13.19 20.50 -0.01
CA ILE A 168 12.65 21.76 0.51
C ILE A 168 13.79 22.75 0.70
N PHE A 169 13.58 24.00 0.30
CA PHE A 169 14.58 25.06 0.38
C PHE A 169 14.18 26.13 1.41
N PRO A 170 15.15 26.73 2.13
CA PRO A 170 14.90 27.90 2.97
C PRO A 170 14.50 29.11 2.11
N ARG A 171 13.86 30.11 2.73
CA ARG A 171 13.56 31.39 2.09
C ARG A 171 14.80 32.27 1.93
#